data_AF-A0A523UYM5-F1
#
_entry.id   AF-A0A523UYM5-F1
#
_cell.length_a   1.000
_cell.length_b   1.000
_cell.length_c   1.000
_cell.angle_alpha   90.00
_cell.angle_beta   90.00
_cell.angle_gamma   90.00
#
_symmetry.space_group_name_H-M   'P 1'
#
loop_
_entity.id
_entity.type
_entity.pdbx_description
1 polymer ?
#
loop_
_entity_poly.entity_id
_entity_poly.type
_entity_poly.pdbx_seq_one_letter_code
_entity_poly.pdbx_strand_id
1 'polypeptide(L)'
;MVNKITIGLLVLLLFFVGGFGYYTYTFHQQVNMMRVELNTFQNEQAARTEAIQSEIISLNNELRAGLDNLGAEIDKNIAHSVDLEDKVGASLAVIDTLEQRVSGNLEEIASIKQELTEAAEIAGPVMNTPKVYQKVNQAVVRISNGQGTVGSGFIYSSEGHVLTAHHVIDKLDEIYVIIPDGKVFPADVVGSCAFSDVAVLKIDDISGIEPPTMADSSKIKVGDPVAAIGSPFDLAESLNAGIISQMNRFADIEYDGQTRWVANLIQFDAAVNFGNSGGPLFDSDGGVIGLVIARVGPEEGDGIYYAVSSNKVRRVADSIIAQGYFDYPWLGIGISDLTPQQVQDIGLESINGVLVTQIVPDSPAKVAGVQVDDIIIAIDSTEARNVAEFTSYLGEYKSPGESTTLTVIRDTITIDMSLEIGLRE
;
A
#
# COMPACT_ATOMS: atom_id res chain seq x y z
N MET A 1 -80.97 142.54 -33.73
CA MET A 1 -80.40 142.21 -32.41
C MET A 1 -79.95 140.74 -32.27
N VAL A 2 -79.71 140.00 -33.38
CA VAL A 2 -79.49 138.55 -33.34
C VAL A 2 -77.98 138.13 -33.32
N ASN A 3 -77.01 139.07 -33.33
CA ASN A 3 -75.63 138.74 -33.73
C ASN A 3 -74.59 138.45 -32.60
N LYS A 4 -74.87 138.71 -31.31
CA LYS A 4 -73.88 138.52 -30.21
C LYS A 4 -73.99 137.19 -29.46
N ILE A 5 -75.19 136.65 -29.32
CA ILE A 5 -75.44 135.33 -28.70
C ILE A 5 -74.84 134.21 -29.58
N THR A 6 -74.86 134.41 -30.90
CA THR A 6 -74.31 133.49 -31.90
C THR A 6 -72.80 133.30 -31.76
N ILE A 7 -72.04 134.37 -31.43
CA ILE A 7 -70.57 134.32 -31.34
C ILE A 7 -70.10 133.60 -30.07
N GLY A 8 -70.76 133.83 -28.92
CA GLY A 8 -70.42 133.15 -27.67
C GLY A 8 -70.75 131.65 -27.70
N LEU A 9 -71.88 131.29 -28.32
CA LEU A 9 -72.22 129.90 -28.61
C LEU A 9 -71.20 129.26 -29.57
N LEU A 10 -70.72 129.98 -30.59
CA LEU A 10 -69.71 129.49 -31.54
C LEU A 10 -68.37 129.15 -30.89
N VAL A 11 -67.88 129.96 -29.94
CA VAL A 11 -66.58 129.71 -29.26
C VAL A 11 -66.68 128.53 -28.29
N LEU A 12 -67.78 128.42 -27.55
CA LEU A 12 -68.03 127.31 -26.63
C LEU A 12 -68.25 125.99 -27.40
N LEU A 13 -68.92 126.08 -28.55
CA LEU A 13 -69.05 124.99 -29.52
C LEU A 13 -67.69 124.59 -30.09
N LEU A 14 -66.77 125.53 -30.38
CA LEU A 14 -65.41 125.24 -30.85
C LEU A 14 -64.55 124.53 -29.80
N PHE A 15 -64.62 124.92 -28.52
CA PHE A 15 -63.92 124.22 -27.44
C PHE A 15 -64.51 122.83 -27.17
N PHE A 16 -65.84 122.69 -27.23
CA PHE A 16 -66.48 121.38 -27.12
C PHE A 16 -66.14 120.50 -28.32
N VAL A 17 -66.18 121.01 -29.55
CA VAL A 17 -65.86 120.27 -30.77
C VAL A 17 -64.36 119.91 -30.82
N GLY A 18 -63.48 120.82 -30.40
CA GLY A 18 -62.03 120.57 -30.34
C GLY A 18 -61.63 119.62 -29.21
N GLY A 19 -62.20 119.77 -28.02
CA GLY A 19 -61.96 118.89 -26.87
C GLY A 19 -62.57 117.50 -27.05
N PHE A 20 -63.79 117.42 -27.60
CA PHE A 20 -64.41 116.16 -28.00
C PHE A 20 -63.64 115.52 -29.15
N GLY A 21 -63.15 116.31 -30.11
CA GLY A 21 -62.24 115.87 -31.18
C GLY A 21 -60.91 115.29 -30.67
N TYR A 22 -60.27 115.93 -29.69
CA TYR A 22 -59.05 115.44 -29.07
C TYR A 22 -59.29 114.18 -28.21
N TYR A 23 -60.37 114.14 -27.43
CA TYR A 23 -60.75 112.96 -26.66
C TYR A 23 -61.10 111.78 -27.57
N THR A 24 -61.88 112.02 -28.62
CA THR A 24 -62.20 110.99 -29.63
C THR A 24 -60.95 110.54 -30.38
N TYR A 25 -60.02 111.43 -30.74
CA TYR A 25 -58.74 111.04 -31.33
C TYR A 25 -57.89 110.18 -30.39
N THR A 26 -57.71 110.61 -29.13
CA THR A 26 -56.90 109.88 -28.13
C THR A 26 -57.54 108.54 -27.74
N PHE A 27 -58.86 108.49 -27.59
CA PHE A 27 -59.62 107.27 -27.38
C PHE A 27 -59.52 106.34 -28.60
N HIS A 28 -59.63 106.89 -29.82
CA HIS A 28 -59.50 106.09 -31.04
C HIS A 28 -58.07 105.53 -31.21
N GLN A 29 -57.05 106.28 -30.80
CA GLN A 29 -55.67 105.80 -30.71
C GLN A 29 -55.52 104.69 -29.66
N GLN A 30 -56.08 104.85 -28.46
CA GLN A 30 -56.07 103.78 -27.44
C GLN A 30 -56.81 102.53 -27.91
N VAL A 31 -57.96 102.67 -28.57
CA VAL A 31 -58.72 101.56 -29.15
C VAL A 31 -57.93 100.88 -30.27
N ASN A 32 -57.27 101.64 -31.14
CA ASN A 32 -56.41 101.06 -32.18
C ASN A 32 -55.20 100.34 -31.58
N MET A 33 -54.59 100.89 -30.53
CA MET A 33 -53.46 100.28 -29.83
C MET A 33 -53.89 98.97 -29.15
N MET A 34 -55.03 98.96 -28.44
CA MET A 34 -55.61 97.73 -27.88
C MET A 34 -55.99 96.72 -28.96
N ARG A 35 -56.47 97.16 -30.12
CA ARG A 35 -56.81 96.27 -31.24
C ARG A 35 -55.57 95.62 -31.84
N VAL A 36 -54.47 96.36 -31.93
CA VAL A 36 -53.15 95.83 -32.33
C VAL A 36 -52.65 94.86 -31.27
N GLU A 37 -52.66 95.21 -29.99
CA GLU A 37 -52.25 94.31 -28.89
C GLU A 37 -53.09 93.03 -28.86
N LEU A 38 -54.42 93.13 -29.04
CA LEU A 38 -55.32 91.98 -29.08
C LEU A 38 -55.02 91.07 -30.28
N ASN A 39 -54.78 91.64 -31.47
CA ASN A 39 -54.40 90.85 -32.64
C ASN A 39 -53.02 90.20 -32.47
N THR A 40 -52.06 90.92 -31.90
CA THR A 40 -50.72 90.37 -31.60
C THR A 40 -50.83 89.24 -30.58
N PHE A 41 -51.61 89.42 -29.52
CA PHE A 41 -51.87 88.37 -28.53
C PHE A 41 -52.58 87.17 -29.15
N GLN A 42 -53.63 87.36 -29.96
CA GLN A 42 -54.33 86.28 -30.66
C GLN A 42 -53.40 85.50 -31.59
N ASN A 43 -52.55 86.19 -32.34
CA ASN A 43 -51.55 85.56 -33.20
C ASN A 43 -50.50 84.80 -32.38
N GLU A 44 -50.06 85.35 -31.24
CA GLU A 44 -49.12 84.67 -30.34
C GLU A 44 -49.76 83.42 -29.72
N GLN A 45 -51.03 83.47 -29.31
CA GLN A 45 -51.75 82.31 -28.79
C GLN A 45 -52.01 81.25 -29.88
N ALA A 46 -52.34 81.66 -31.10
CA ALA A 46 -52.47 80.74 -32.23
C ALA A 46 -51.14 80.03 -32.53
N ALA A 47 -50.03 80.78 -32.60
CA ALA A 47 -48.69 80.22 -32.79
C ALA A 47 -48.26 79.28 -31.64
N ARG A 48 -48.57 79.63 -30.38
CA ARG A 48 -48.34 78.73 -29.22
C ARG A 48 -49.16 77.45 -29.34
N THR A 49 -50.41 77.55 -29.77
CA THR A 49 -51.30 76.38 -29.93
C THR A 49 -50.79 75.45 -31.03
N GLU A 50 -50.37 76.00 -32.17
CA GLU A 50 -49.74 75.22 -33.25
C GLU A 50 -48.43 74.57 -32.80
N ALA A 51 -47.59 75.29 -32.05
CA ALA A 51 -46.35 74.74 -31.49
C ALA A 51 -46.62 73.57 -30.54
N ILE A 52 -47.58 73.71 -29.62
CA ILE A 52 -47.98 72.64 -28.70
C ILE A 52 -48.56 71.44 -29.46
N GLN A 53 -49.40 71.67 -30.47
CA GLN A 53 -49.94 70.58 -31.30
C GLN A 53 -48.82 69.83 -32.03
N SER A 54 -47.84 70.56 -32.59
CA SER A 54 -46.68 69.95 -33.25
C SER A 54 -45.85 69.12 -32.26
N GLU A 55 -45.65 69.62 -31.04
CA GLU A 55 -44.91 68.93 -29.98
C GLU A 55 -45.65 67.67 -29.51
N ILE A 56 -46.97 67.72 -29.32
CA ILE A 56 -47.81 66.55 -29.00
C ILE A 56 -47.72 65.49 -30.11
N ILE A 57 -47.79 65.89 -31.38
CA ILE A 57 -47.66 64.96 -32.51
C ILE A 57 -46.28 64.32 -32.53
N SER A 58 -45.23 65.11 -32.31
CA SER A 58 -43.84 64.61 -32.23
C SER A 58 -43.69 63.60 -31.08
N LEU A 59 -44.15 63.95 -29.88
CA LEU A 59 -44.07 63.10 -28.70
C LEU A 59 -44.87 61.81 -28.87
N ASN A 60 -46.05 61.88 -29.49
CA ASN A 60 -46.86 60.70 -29.78
C ASN A 60 -46.18 59.77 -30.80
N ASN A 61 -45.52 60.34 -31.81
CA ASN A 61 -44.74 59.57 -32.78
C ASN A 61 -43.51 58.91 -32.13
N GLU A 62 -42.79 59.64 -31.27
CA GLU A 62 -41.67 59.08 -30.49
C GLU A 62 -42.13 57.97 -29.55
N LEU A 63 -43.24 58.17 -28.82
CA LEU A 63 -43.82 57.16 -27.94
C LEU A 63 -44.21 55.90 -28.72
N ARG A 64 -44.87 56.07 -29.88
CA ARG A 64 -45.26 54.95 -30.73
C ARG A 64 -44.04 54.18 -31.25
N ALA A 65 -43.02 54.89 -31.73
CA ALA A 65 -41.77 54.27 -32.15
C ALA A 65 -41.05 53.56 -31.00
N GLY A 66 -41.09 54.13 -29.79
CA GLY A 66 -40.54 53.52 -28.57
C GLY A 66 -41.28 52.23 -28.20
N LEU A 67 -42.61 52.23 -28.28
CA LEU A 67 -43.45 51.05 -28.03
C LEU A 67 -43.23 49.96 -29.09
N ASP A 68 -43.12 50.34 -30.37
CA ASP A 68 -42.83 49.39 -31.47
C ASP A 68 -41.45 48.75 -31.28
N ASN A 69 -40.43 49.54 -30.91
CA ASN A 69 -39.09 49.02 -30.61
C ASN A 69 -39.09 48.09 -29.38
N LEU A 70 -39.81 48.47 -28.32
CA LEU A 70 -39.94 47.63 -27.12
C LEU A 70 -40.67 46.32 -27.44
N GLY A 71 -41.72 46.37 -28.28
CA GLY A 71 -42.43 45.18 -28.76
C GLY A 71 -41.49 44.24 -29.52
N ALA A 72 -40.71 44.77 -30.46
CA ALA A 72 -39.73 43.99 -31.20
C ALA A 72 -38.65 43.38 -30.29
N GLU A 73 -38.22 44.09 -29.25
CA GLU A 73 -37.23 43.59 -28.29
C GLU A 73 -37.81 42.51 -27.36
N ILE A 74 -39.08 42.63 -26.96
CA ILE A 74 -39.82 41.59 -26.24
C ILE A 74 -39.96 40.34 -27.10
N ASP A 75 -40.38 40.45 -28.36
CA ASP A 75 -40.54 39.32 -29.26
C ASP A 75 -39.21 38.59 -29.49
N LYS A 76 -38.11 39.35 -29.63
CA LYS A 76 -36.75 38.79 -29.73
C LYS A 76 -36.36 38.03 -28.46
N ASN A 77 -36.66 38.58 -27.27
CA ASN A 77 -36.35 37.93 -26.00
C ASN A 77 -37.20 36.67 -25.77
N ILE A 78 -38.47 36.67 -26.18
CA ILE A 78 -39.34 35.49 -26.14
C ILE A 78 -38.75 34.39 -27.05
N ALA A 79 -38.42 34.74 -28.29
CA ALA A 79 -37.80 33.78 -29.22
C ALA A 79 -36.48 33.21 -28.67
N HIS A 80 -35.67 34.04 -28.02
CA HIS A 80 -34.44 33.59 -27.37
C HIS A 80 -34.71 32.65 -26.18
N SER A 81 -35.73 32.93 -25.38
CA SER A 81 -36.13 32.08 -24.24
C SER A 81 -36.60 30.70 -24.69
N VAL A 82 -37.35 30.63 -25.81
CA VAL A 82 -37.80 29.36 -26.40
C VAL A 82 -36.61 28.54 -26.91
N ASP A 83 -35.66 29.17 -27.63
CA ASP A 83 -34.42 28.51 -28.08
C ASP A 83 -33.56 28.00 -26.89
N LEU A 84 -33.53 28.74 -25.78
CA LEU A 84 -32.87 28.29 -24.55
C LEU A 84 -33.57 27.08 -23.93
N GLU A 85 -34.91 27.06 -23.89
CA GLU A 85 -35.69 25.95 -23.37
C GLU A 85 -35.46 24.67 -24.18
N ASP A 86 -35.45 24.78 -25.52
CA ASP A 86 -35.13 23.67 -26.43
C ASP A 86 -33.70 23.13 -26.20
N LYS A 87 -32.72 24.02 -26.02
CA LYS A 87 -31.33 23.64 -25.71
C LYS A 87 -31.18 22.96 -24.35
N VAL A 88 -31.92 23.41 -23.34
CA VAL A 88 -31.96 22.77 -22.01
C VAL A 88 -32.59 21.38 -22.13
N GLY A 89 -33.70 21.23 -22.85
CA GLY A 89 -34.32 19.94 -23.11
C GLY A 89 -33.38 18.95 -23.82
N ALA A 90 -32.68 19.41 -24.86
CA ALA A 90 -31.67 18.60 -25.54
C ALA A 90 -30.51 18.19 -24.61
N SER A 91 -30.07 19.10 -23.73
CA SER A 91 -29.00 18.82 -22.76
C SER A 91 -29.42 17.80 -21.71
N LEU A 92 -30.68 17.86 -21.24
CA LEU A 92 -31.24 16.88 -20.30
C LEU A 92 -31.30 15.47 -20.92
N ALA A 93 -31.73 15.35 -22.18
CA ALA A 93 -31.74 14.06 -22.88
C ALA A 93 -30.32 13.46 -23.04
N VAL A 94 -29.31 14.30 -23.24
CA VAL A 94 -27.90 13.87 -23.24
C VAL A 94 -27.48 13.40 -21.84
N ILE A 95 -27.86 14.11 -20.79
CA ILE A 95 -27.58 13.71 -19.40
C ILE A 95 -28.21 12.35 -19.09
N ASP A 96 -29.48 12.13 -19.41
CA ASP A 96 -30.16 10.83 -19.20
C ASP A 96 -29.41 9.69 -19.92
N THR A 97 -28.96 9.94 -21.15
CA THR A 97 -28.18 8.97 -21.93
C THR A 97 -26.83 8.68 -21.27
N LEU A 98 -26.17 9.71 -20.73
CA LEU A 98 -24.90 9.56 -20.00
C LEU A 98 -25.11 8.79 -18.69
N GLU A 99 -26.18 9.07 -17.95
CA GLU A 99 -26.51 8.35 -16.71
C GLU A 99 -26.76 6.85 -16.96
N GLN A 100 -27.45 6.51 -18.05
CA GLN A 100 -27.64 5.12 -18.46
C GLN A 100 -26.31 4.44 -18.81
N ARG A 101 -25.43 5.12 -19.56
CA ARG A 101 -24.11 4.59 -19.92
C ARG A 101 -23.22 4.40 -18.69
N VAL A 102 -23.24 5.36 -17.75
CA VAL A 102 -22.48 5.25 -16.49
C VAL A 102 -22.99 4.06 -15.68
N SER A 103 -24.31 3.88 -15.58
CA SER A 103 -24.90 2.73 -14.88
C SER A 103 -24.50 1.40 -15.52
N GLY A 104 -24.57 1.28 -16.84
CA GLY A 104 -24.12 0.08 -17.55
C GLY A 104 -22.63 -0.20 -17.38
N ASN A 105 -21.78 0.83 -17.45
CA ASN A 105 -20.34 0.68 -17.21
C ASN A 105 -20.04 0.23 -15.76
N LEU A 106 -20.81 0.68 -14.77
CA LEU A 106 -20.63 0.26 -13.38
C LEU A 106 -20.97 -1.23 -13.20
N GLU A 107 -22.00 -1.73 -13.86
CA GLU A 107 -22.34 -3.16 -13.88
C GLU A 107 -21.25 -3.99 -14.57
N GLU A 108 -20.72 -3.52 -15.69
CA GLU A 108 -19.63 -4.19 -16.40
C GLU A 108 -18.35 -4.23 -15.55
N ILE A 109 -17.99 -3.13 -14.88
CA ILE A 109 -16.87 -3.08 -13.94
C ILE A 109 -17.07 -4.06 -12.77
N ALA A 110 -18.30 -4.19 -12.26
CA ALA A 110 -18.59 -5.14 -11.20
C ALA A 110 -18.40 -6.60 -11.67
N SER A 111 -18.86 -6.93 -12.88
CA SER A 111 -18.66 -8.25 -13.50
C SER A 111 -17.17 -8.55 -13.71
N ILE A 112 -16.42 -7.63 -14.30
CA ILE A 112 -14.98 -7.79 -14.53
C ILE A 112 -14.22 -7.99 -13.21
N LYS A 113 -14.59 -7.25 -12.15
CA LYS A 113 -13.98 -7.44 -10.83
C LYS A 113 -14.25 -8.83 -10.25
N GLN A 114 -15.45 -9.35 -10.45
CA GLN A 114 -15.78 -10.70 -10.00
C GLN A 114 -14.97 -11.74 -10.78
N GLU A 115 -14.94 -11.66 -12.11
CA GLU A 115 -14.15 -12.55 -12.96
C GLU A 115 -12.65 -12.51 -12.59
N LEU A 116 -12.11 -11.32 -12.30
CA LEU A 116 -10.73 -11.16 -11.87
C LEU A 116 -10.47 -11.83 -10.51
N THR A 117 -11.44 -11.76 -9.59
CA THR A 117 -11.33 -12.39 -8.27
C THR A 117 -11.34 -13.91 -8.40
N GLU A 118 -12.27 -14.46 -9.18
CA GLU A 118 -12.35 -15.90 -9.47
C GLU A 118 -11.07 -16.40 -10.17
N ALA A 119 -10.57 -15.64 -11.15
CA ALA A 119 -9.31 -15.97 -11.82
C ALA A 119 -8.11 -15.94 -10.87
N ALA A 120 -8.06 -15.01 -9.92
CA ALA A 120 -7.00 -14.92 -8.92
C ALA A 120 -7.04 -16.10 -7.92
N GLU A 121 -8.24 -16.53 -7.51
CA GLU A 121 -8.39 -17.72 -6.66
C GLU A 121 -7.93 -19.00 -7.37
N ILE A 122 -8.21 -19.14 -8.66
CA ILE A 122 -7.78 -20.29 -9.47
C ILE A 122 -6.26 -20.28 -9.69
N ALA A 123 -5.68 -19.11 -9.97
CA ALA A 123 -4.25 -18.99 -10.24
C ALA A 123 -3.38 -19.18 -8.99
N GLY A 124 -3.94 -18.98 -7.79
CA GLY A 124 -3.19 -18.95 -6.55
C GLY A 124 -2.23 -17.74 -6.45
N PRO A 125 -1.49 -17.63 -5.34
CA PRO A 125 -0.48 -16.59 -5.21
C PRO A 125 0.65 -16.78 -6.23
N VAL A 126 0.72 -15.90 -7.23
CA VAL A 126 1.81 -15.88 -8.23
C VAL A 126 2.86 -14.87 -7.80
N MET A 127 4.10 -15.33 -7.60
CA MET A 127 5.23 -14.47 -7.29
C MET A 127 5.70 -13.71 -8.54
N ASN A 128 5.86 -12.40 -8.43
CA ASN A 128 6.54 -11.58 -9.44
C ASN A 128 8.07 -11.66 -9.22
N THR A 129 8.69 -12.73 -9.74
CA THR A 129 10.12 -13.00 -9.50
C THR A 129 11.06 -11.91 -10.01
N PRO A 130 10.84 -11.22 -11.15
CA PRO A 130 11.70 -10.09 -11.54
C PRO A 130 11.66 -8.94 -10.53
N LYS A 131 10.48 -8.64 -9.96
CA LYS A 131 10.34 -7.58 -8.95
C LYS A 131 11.05 -7.96 -7.65
N VAL A 132 10.89 -9.21 -7.19
CA VAL A 132 11.59 -9.72 -6.00
C VAL A 132 13.10 -9.64 -6.22
N TYR A 133 13.59 -10.16 -7.34
CA TYR A 133 15.01 -10.12 -7.70
C TYR A 133 15.59 -8.70 -7.70
N GLN A 134 14.95 -7.76 -8.40
CA GLN A 134 15.41 -6.37 -8.47
C GLN A 134 15.47 -5.70 -7.10
N LYS A 135 14.56 -6.06 -6.19
CA LYS A 135 14.48 -5.51 -4.84
C LYS A 135 15.62 -6.02 -3.96
N VAL A 136 15.93 -7.32 -4.01
CA VAL A 136 16.74 -7.97 -2.96
C VAL A 136 18.13 -8.41 -3.42
N ASN A 137 18.39 -8.55 -4.73
CA ASN A 137 19.64 -9.12 -5.24
C ASN A 137 20.89 -8.35 -4.77
N GLN A 138 20.79 -7.02 -4.58
CA GLN A 138 21.90 -6.20 -4.10
C GLN A 138 22.42 -6.60 -2.71
N ALA A 139 21.58 -7.24 -1.89
CA ALA A 139 21.94 -7.69 -0.55
C ALA A 139 22.40 -9.16 -0.48
N VAL A 140 22.28 -9.92 -1.58
CA VAL A 140 22.74 -11.30 -1.64
C VAL A 140 24.22 -11.31 -2.00
N VAL A 141 25.04 -12.04 -1.25
CA VAL A 141 26.49 -12.02 -1.37
C VAL A 141 27.05 -13.42 -1.60
N ARG A 142 28.26 -13.48 -2.15
CA ARG A 142 29.03 -14.71 -2.30
C ARG A 142 30.02 -14.84 -1.16
N ILE A 143 30.15 -16.05 -0.62
CA ILE A 143 31.17 -16.41 0.36
C ILE A 143 32.29 -17.15 -0.37
N SER A 144 33.52 -16.69 -0.20
CA SER A 144 34.70 -17.19 -0.91
C SER A 144 35.84 -17.49 0.06
N ASN A 145 36.62 -18.52 -0.26
CA ASN A 145 37.85 -18.88 0.45
C ASN A 145 39.11 -18.25 -0.20
N GLY A 146 38.93 -17.26 -1.08
CA GLY A 146 39.99 -16.60 -1.84
C GLY A 146 40.34 -17.29 -3.17
N GLN A 147 39.95 -18.55 -3.36
CA GLN A 147 40.19 -19.33 -4.59
C GLN A 147 38.93 -19.46 -5.44
N GLY A 148 37.76 -19.54 -4.81
CA GLY A 148 36.45 -19.63 -5.46
C GLY A 148 35.30 -19.46 -4.48
N THR A 149 34.07 -19.39 -5.00
CA THR A 149 32.86 -19.32 -4.17
C THR A 149 32.56 -20.68 -3.56
N VAL A 150 32.39 -20.70 -2.24
CA VAL A 150 32.05 -21.89 -1.46
C VAL A 150 30.58 -21.88 -1.01
N GLY A 151 29.94 -20.72 -1.02
CA GLY A 151 28.54 -20.57 -0.65
C GLY A 151 28.00 -19.17 -0.92
N SER A 152 26.79 -18.94 -0.43
CA SER A 152 26.11 -17.66 -0.49
C SER A 152 25.87 -17.12 0.93
N GLY A 153 25.50 -15.85 1.00
CA GLY A 153 25.06 -15.19 2.22
C GLY A 153 24.14 -14.03 1.89
N PHE A 154 23.74 -13.28 2.89
CA PHE A 154 23.08 -12.00 2.68
C PHE A 154 23.42 -11.01 3.79
N ILE A 155 23.42 -9.73 3.44
CA ILE A 155 23.65 -8.64 4.38
C ILE A 155 22.46 -8.57 5.35
N TYR A 156 22.74 -8.57 6.64
CA TYR A 156 21.76 -8.63 7.71
C TYR A 156 21.48 -7.27 8.35
N SER A 157 22.49 -6.41 8.45
CA SER A 157 22.38 -5.15 9.17
C SER A 157 23.23 -4.05 8.56
N SER A 158 22.88 -2.79 8.88
CA SER A 158 23.57 -1.59 8.42
C SER A 158 25.04 -1.52 8.83
N GLU A 159 25.41 -2.24 9.88
CA GLU A 159 26.77 -2.30 10.40
C GLU A 159 27.65 -3.27 9.59
N GLY A 160 27.12 -4.00 8.61
CA GLY A 160 27.89 -4.94 7.79
C GLY A 160 27.96 -6.36 8.35
N HIS A 161 26.96 -6.79 9.12
CA HIS A 161 26.80 -8.21 9.45
C HIS A 161 26.26 -8.97 8.24
N VAL A 162 26.81 -10.15 7.97
CA VAL A 162 26.40 -11.04 6.87
C VAL A 162 26.02 -12.39 7.45
N LEU A 163 24.85 -12.92 7.08
CA LEU A 163 24.45 -14.27 7.46
C LEU A 163 24.85 -15.27 6.37
N THR A 164 25.29 -16.44 6.81
CA THR A 164 25.54 -17.60 5.95
C THR A 164 25.33 -18.89 6.76
N ALA A 165 25.50 -20.05 6.12
CA ALA A 165 25.42 -21.32 6.82
C ALA A 165 26.73 -21.62 7.54
N HIS A 166 26.67 -22.27 8.69
CA HIS A 166 27.89 -22.62 9.44
C HIS A 166 28.78 -23.57 8.62
N HIS A 167 28.22 -24.58 7.95
CA HIS A 167 29.02 -25.50 7.12
C HIS A 167 29.72 -24.83 5.93
N VAL A 168 29.29 -23.64 5.48
CA VAL A 168 29.94 -22.91 4.38
C VAL A 168 31.28 -22.34 4.83
N ILE A 169 31.37 -21.91 6.09
CA ILE A 169 32.57 -21.29 6.65
C ILE A 169 33.40 -22.27 7.50
N ASP A 170 32.85 -23.44 7.81
CA ASP A 170 33.50 -24.46 8.60
C ASP A 170 34.83 -24.85 7.92
N LYS A 171 35.93 -24.84 8.70
CA LYS A 171 37.30 -25.16 8.26
C LYS A 171 37.94 -24.18 7.26
N LEU A 172 37.38 -22.99 7.05
CA LEU A 172 38.04 -21.95 6.26
C LEU A 172 39.01 -21.12 7.10
N ASP A 173 40.24 -20.95 6.61
CA ASP A 173 41.25 -20.10 7.24
C ASP A 173 41.03 -18.61 6.94
N GLU A 174 40.65 -18.30 5.70
CA GLU A 174 40.34 -16.95 5.23
C GLU A 174 38.97 -16.93 4.58
N ILE A 175 38.18 -15.91 4.90
CA ILE A 175 36.82 -15.74 4.37
C ILE A 175 36.73 -14.37 3.71
N TYR A 176 36.21 -14.38 2.49
CA TYR A 176 35.93 -13.18 1.71
C TYR A 176 34.44 -13.13 1.37
N VAL A 177 33.86 -11.94 1.46
CA VAL A 177 32.52 -11.65 0.99
C VAL A 177 32.61 -10.85 -0.30
N ILE A 178 31.96 -11.34 -1.35
CA ILE A 178 31.88 -10.63 -2.64
C ILE A 178 30.44 -10.14 -2.80
N ILE A 179 30.27 -8.82 -2.87
CA ILE A 179 28.96 -8.20 -3.08
C ILE A 179 28.62 -8.15 -4.58
N PRO A 180 27.36 -7.91 -4.98
CA PRO A 180 26.94 -7.99 -6.39
C PRO A 180 27.66 -7.05 -7.36
N ASP A 181 28.20 -5.92 -6.89
CA ASP A 181 29.00 -5.01 -7.73
C ASP A 181 30.43 -5.51 -8.01
N GLY A 182 30.80 -6.68 -7.45
CA GLY A 182 32.08 -7.35 -7.64
C GLY A 182 33.16 -6.95 -6.63
N LYS A 183 32.90 -6.01 -5.70
CA LYS A 183 33.85 -5.70 -4.63
C LYS A 183 34.00 -6.88 -3.68
N VAL A 184 35.23 -7.05 -3.20
CA VAL A 184 35.64 -8.14 -2.32
C VAL A 184 36.06 -7.55 -0.98
N PHE A 185 35.52 -8.09 0.10
CA PHE A 185 35.83 -7.68 1.46
C PHE A 185 36.37 -8.89 2.24
N PRO A 186 37.49 -8.76 2.96
CA PRO A 186 37.82 -9.75 3.99
C PRO A 186 36.71 -9.71 5.05
N ALA A 187 36.38 -10.89 5.60
CA ALA A 187 35.31 -11.01 6.57
C ALA A 187 35.78 -11.70 7.85
N ASP A 188 35.48 -11.09 8.99
CA ASP A 188 35.72 -11.69 10.30
C ASP A 188 34.54 -12.56 10.71
N VAL A 189 34.82 -13.70 11.36
CA VAL A 189 33.76 -14.52 11.97
C VAL A 189 33.38 -13.90 13.30
N VAL A 190 32.14 -13.38 13.40
CA VAL A 190 31.59 -12.92 14.68
C VAL A 190 31.25 -14.11 15.57
N GLY A 191 30.70 -15.17 14.97
CA GLY A 191 30.42 -16.44 15.60
C GLY A 191 29.59 -17.36 14.71
N SER A 192 29.43 -18.61 15.12
CA SER A 192 28.59 -19.58 14.43
C SER A 192 28.02 -20.62 15.38
N CYS A 193 26.96 -21.31 14.96
CA CYS A 193 26.35 -22.39 15.71
C CYS A 193 26.13 -23.60 14.80
N ALA A 194 26.84 -24.68 15.08
CA ALA A 194 26.80 -25.91 14.28
C ALA A 194 25.43 -26.61 14.32
N PHE A 195 24.72 -26.55 15.46
CA PHE A 195 23.42 -27.21 15.63
C PHE A 195 22.27 -26.48 14.92
N SER A 196 22.38 -25.17 14.72
CA SER A 196 21.42 -24.40 13.91
C SER A 196 21.86 -24.25 12.46
N ASP A 197 23.11 -24.58 12.15
CA ASP A 197 23.78 -24.34 10.88
C ASP A 197 23.78 -22.87 10.42
N VAL A 198 23.93 -21.93 11.35
CA VAL A 198 23.93 -20.49 11.08
C VAL A 198 25.25 -19.88 11.53
N ALA A 199 25.80 -18.98 10.71
CA ALA A 199 26.98 -18.19 11.00
C ALA A 199 26.76 -16.70 10.73
N VAL A 200 27.46 -15.87 11.49
CA VAL A 200 27.50 -14.42 11.31
C VAL A 200 28.93 -13.99 11.00
N LEU A 201 29.09 -13.32 9.88
CA LEU A 201 30.31 -12.69 9.44
C LEU A 201 30.20 -11.17 9.59
N LYS A 202 31.36 -10.49 9.59
CA LYS A 202 31.47 -9.04 9.63
C LYS A 202 32.33 -8.54 8.48
N ILE A 203 31.83 -7.52 7.77
CA ILE A 203 32.59 -6.76 6.78
C ILE A 203 32.56 -5.26 7.10
N ASP A 204 33.57 -4.55 6.63
CA ASP A 204 33.79 -3.13 6.98
C ASP A 204 32.88 -2.16 6.22
N ASP A 205 32.42 -2.53 5.03
CA ASP A 205 31.67 -1.61 4.16
C ASP A 205 30.60 -2.33 3.34
N ILE A 206 29.37 -1.84 3.45
CA ILE A 206 28.20 -2.23 2.65
C ILE A 206 27.62 -1.05 1.84
N SER A 207 28.35 0.05 1.74
CA SER A 207 27.86 1.38 1.33
C SER A 207 26.90 1.32 0.15
N GLY A 208 25.64 1.68 0.43
CA GLY A 208 24.56 1.78 -0.56
C GLY A 208 23.65 0.54 -0.65
N ILE A 209 23.88 -0.50 0.16
CA ILE A 209 23.04 -1.70 0.19
C ILE A 209 22.08 -1.65 1.38
N GLU A 210 20.79 -1.79 1.11
CA GLU A 210 19.75 -1.94 2.13
C GLU A 210 19.60 -3.43 2.48
N PRO A 211 19.75 -3.83 3.76
CA PRO A 211 19.50 -5.21 4.18
C PRO A 211 18.04 -5.63 3.89
N PRO A 212 17.79 -6.88 3.48
CA PRO A 212 16.44 -7.34 3.24
C PRO A 212 15.71 -7.50 4.57
N THR A 213 14.39 -7.31 4.55
CA THR A 213 13.55 -7.51 5.74
C THR A 213 13.49 -9.00 6.10
N MET A 214 13.70 -9.33 7.37
CA MET A 214 13.43 -10.68 7.89
C MET A 214 11.92 -10.84 8.08
N ALA A 215 11.27 -11.69 7.27
CA ALA A 215 9.86 -12.01 7.40
C ALA A 215 9.61 -12.95 8.58
N ASP A 216 8.38 -12.98 9.08
CA ASP A 216 7.97 -13.87 10.16
C ASP A 216 7.60 -15.25 9.60
N SER A 217 8.51 -16.23 9.73
CA SER A 217 8.32 -17.57 9.20
C SER A 217 7.13 -18.32 9.80
N SER A 218 6.58 -17.89 10.95
CA SER A 218 5.38 -18.49 11.55
C SER A 218 4.10 -18.24 10.76
N LYS A 219 4.11 -17.26 9.85
CA LYS A 219 2.97 -16.89 9.00
C LYS A 219 2.98 -17.58 7.63
N ILE A 220 4.09 -18.23 7.30
CA ILE A 220 4.30 -18.90 6.02
C ILE A 220 3.55 -20.23 5.99
N LYS A 221 2.93 -20.53 4.86
CA LYS A 221 2.09 -21.71 4.65
C LYS A 221 2.62 -22.58 3.53
N VAL A 222 2.30 -23.86 3.61
CA VAL A 222 2.50 -24.79 2.50
C VAL A 222 1.75 -24.30 1.27
N GLY A 223 2.43 -24.28 0.12
CA GLY A 223 1.92 -23.74 -1.14
C GLY A 223 2.25 -22.27 -1.40
N ASP A 224 2.74 -21.51 -0.40
CA ASP A 224 3.19 -20.14 -0.64
C ASP A 224 4.37 -20.14 -1.61
N PRO A 225 4.41 -19.26 -2.62
CA PRO A 225 5.50 -19.19 -3.57
C PRO A 225 6.77 -18.63 -2.91
N VAL A 226 7.91 -19.14 -3.34
CA VAL A 226 9.23 -18.77 -2.83
C VAL A 226 10.23 -18.52 -3.95
N ALA A 227 11.26 -17.72 -3.65
CA ALA A 227 12.44 -17.56 -4.48
C ALA A 227 13.70 -17.78 -3.67
N ALA A 228 14.56 -18.70 -4.10
CA ALA A 228 15.91 -18.83 -3.62
C ALA A 228 16.84 -18.03 -4.54
N ILE A 229 17.72 -17.21 -3.95
CA ILE A 229 18.74 -16.47 -4.71
C ILE A 229 20.09 -16.81 -4.11
N GLY A 230 21.03 -17.21 -4.98
CA GLY A 230 22.38 -17.55 -4.58
C GLY A 230 23.32 -17.62 -5.77
N SER A 231 24.52 -18.11 -5.52
CA SER A 231 25.59 -18.18 -6.52
C SER A 231 26.13 -19.61 -6.67
N PRO A 232 25.38 -20.52 -7.30
CA PRO A 232 25.87 -21.87 -7.55
C PRO A 232 27.06 -21.89 -8.52
N PHE A 233 28.13 -22.61 -8.19
CA PHE A 233 29.30 -22.83 -9.09
C PHE A 233 29.97 -21.56 -9.64
N ASP A 234 30.12 -20.51 -8.82
CA ASP A 234 30.60 -19.18 -9.25
C ASP A 234 29.71 -18.47 -10.30
N LEU A 235 28.55 -19.06 -10.67
CA LEU A 235 27.51 -18.41 -11.45
C LEU A 235 26.77 -17.46 -10.51
N ALA A 236 27.22 -16.20 -10.46
CA ALA A 236 26.58 -15.18 -9.68
C ALA A 236 25.10 -15.04 -10.07
N GLU A 237 24.27 -14.60 -9.12
CA GLU A 237 22.94 -14.06 -9.40
C GLU A 237 21.88 -15.07 -9.92
N SER A 238 21.94 -16.32 -9.48
CA SER A 238 20.95 -17.33 -9.87
C SER A 238 19.69 -17.21 -9.00
N LEU A 239 18.57 -16.88 -9.62
CA LEU A 239 17.24 -16.95 -9.01
C LEU A 239 16.54 -18.24 -9.43
N ASN A 240 16.02 -18.97 -8.44
CA ASN A 240 15.19 -20.14 -8.62
C ASN A 240 13.87 -19.93 -7.86
N ALA A 241 12.75 -20.26 -8.49
CA ALA A 241 11.42 -20.10 -7.89
C ALA A 241 10.73 -21.46 -7.71
N GLY A 242 9.86 -21.53 -6.71
CA GLY A 242 9.12 -22.72 -6.32
C GLY A 242 8.04 -22.37 -5.30
N ILE A 243 7.68 -23.32 -4.47
CA ILE A 243 6.73 -23.18 -3.36
C ILE A 243 7.29 -23.78 -2.07
N ILE A 244 6.67 -23.42 -0.96
CA ILE A 244 6.82 -24.13 0.31
C ILE A 244 6.17 -25.50 0.19
N SER A 245 6.96 -26.56 0.36
CA SER A 245 6.47 -27.94 0.35
C SER A 245 6.06 -28.42 1.75
N GLN A 246 6.77 -27.99 2.79
CA GLN A 246 6.46 -28.35 4.18
C GLN A 246 7.11 -27.40 5.20
N MET A 247 6.49 -27.24 6.36
CA MET A 247 7.02 -26.48 7.49
C MET A 247 7.45 -27.40 8.64
N ASN A 248 8.29 -26.89 9.54
CA ASN A 248 8.72 -27.57 10.77
C ASN A 248 9.34 -28.96 10.54
N ARG A 249 10.15 -29.08 9.47
CA ARG A 249 10.91 -30.28 9.21
C ARG A 249 12.06 -30.42 10.20
N PHE A 250 12.33 -31.67 10.55
CA PHE A 250 13.56 -32.12 11.17
C PHE A 250 14.16 -33.13 10.23
N ALA A 251 15.36 -32.84 9.74
CA ALA A 251 16.04 -33.66 8.76
C ALA A 251 17.46 -33.94 9.23
N ASP A 252 17.91 -35.14 8.91
CA ASP A 252 19.31 -35.48 8.82
C ASP A 252 19.89 -34.82 7.57
N ILE A 253 20.94 -34.04 7.77
CA ILE A 253 21.60 -33.35 6.69
C ILE A 253 23.05 -33.76 6.67
N GLU A 254 23.45 -34.36 5.56
CA GLU A 254 24.83 -34.75 5.34
C GLU A 254 25.65 -33.57 4.80
N TYR A 255 26.70 -33.22 5.52
CA TYR A 255 27.71 -32.26 5.11
C TYR A 255 29.09 -32.87 5.30
N ASP A 256 29.91 -32.90 4.25
CA ASP A 256 31.31 -33.32 4.33
C ASP A 256 31.49 -34.71 5.00
N GLY A 257 30.57 -35.64 4.72
CA GLY A 257 30.55 -37.00 5.30
C GLY A 257 30.10 -37.07 6.77
N GLN A 258 29.56 -35.98 7.33
CA GLN A 258 28.95 -35.96 8.65
C GLN A 258 27.45 -35.68 8.57
N THR A 259 26.66 -36.51 9.24
CA THR A 259 25.22 -36.29 9.39
C THR A 259 24.95 -35.36 10.57
N ARG A 260 24.23 -34.26 10.32
CA ARG A 260 23.77 -33.30 11.33
C ARG A 260 22.25 -33.27 11.34
N TRP A 261 21.66 -33.37 12.52
CA TRP A 261 20.21 -33.21 12.67
C TRP A 261 19.86 -31.75 12.89
N VAL A 262 19.08 -31.17 11.98
CA VAL A 262 18.68 -29.77 12.05
C VAL A 262 17.15 -29.67 12.14
N ALA A 263 16.67 -28.92 13.14
CA ALA A 263 15.24 -28.65 13.36
C ALA A 263 14.80 -27.29 12.82
N ASN A 264 13.48 -27.06 12.77
CA ASN A 264 12.82 -25.85 12.24
C ASN A 264 13.20 -25.55 10.79
N LEU A 265 13.25 -26.60 9.98
CA LEU A 265 13.50 -26.48 8.55
C LEU A 265 12.20 -26.20 7.81
N ILE A 266 12.32 -25.33 6.82
CA ILE A 266 11.35 -25.11 5.75
C ILE A 266 11.79 -26.00 4.60
N GLN A 267 10.89 -26.85 4.13
CA GLN A 267 11.07 -27.59 2.88
C GLN A 267 10.46 -26.82 1.73
N PHE A 268 11.19 -26.74 0.62
CA PHE A 268 10.75 -26.07 -0.60
C PHE A 268 11.25 -26.84 -1.83
N ASP A 269 10.73 -26.49 -3.01
CA ASP A 269 11.05 -27.15 -4.30
C ASP A 269 11.71 -26.22 -5.35
N ALA A 270 12.02 -24.97 -4.98
CA ALA A 270 12.83 -24.09 -5.82
C ALA A 270 14.24 -24.67 -5.98
N ALA A 271 14.62 -25.01 -7.22
CA ALA A 271 15.85 -25.72 -7.50
C ALA A 271 17.10 -25.02 -6.92
N VAL A 272 17.77 -25.64 -5.95
CA VAL A 272 19.05 -25.15 -5.42
C VAL A 272 20.16 -26.19 -5.59
N ASN A 273 21.37 -25.68 -5.81
CA ASN A 273 22.59 -26.45 -6.00
C ASN A 273 23.68 -25.99 -5.03
N PHE A 274 24.78 -26.75 -4.96
CA PHE A 274 26.00 -26.34 -4.26
C PHE A 274 26.37 -24.90 -4.62
N GLY A 275 26.63 -24.08 -3.60
CA GLY A 275 26.84 -22.64 -3.70
C GLY A 275 25.63 -21.79 -3.32
N ASN A 276 24.41 -22.32 -3.30
CA ASN A 276 23.23 -21.61 -2.73
C ASN A 276 23.18 -21.66 -1.19
N SER A 277 23.85 -22.63 -0.57
CA SER A 277 23.90 -22.75 0.89
C SER A 277 24.39 -21.46 1.54
N GLY A 278 23.72 -21.04 2.60
CA GLY A 278 23.87 -19.76 3.28
C GLY A 278 23.09 -18.60 2.65
N GLY A 279 22.59 -18.77 1.41
CA GLY A 279 21.76 -17.77 0.74
C GLY A 279 20.33 -17.66 1.30
N PRO A 280 19.64 -16.55 1.04
CA PRO A 280 18.27 -16.32 1.51
C PRO A 280 17.22 -17.05 0.66
N LEU A 281 16.17 -17.53 1.33
CA LEU A 281 14.89 -17.91 0.75
C LEU A 281 13.89 -16.77 0.98
N PHE A 282 13.26 -16.27 -0.07
CA PHE A 282 12.37 -15.11 -0.06
C PHE A 282 10.90 -15.47 -0.27
N ASP A 283 10.01 -14.71 0.36
CA ASP A 283 8.58 -14.66 0.03
C ASP A 283 8.27 -13.73 -1.16
N SER A 284 6.98 -13.60 -1.50
CA SER A 284 6.51 -12.76 -2.62
C SER A 284 6.73 -11.26 -2.43
N ASP A 285 6.92 -10.80 -1.20
CA ASP A 285 7.21 -9.41 -0.87
C ASP A 285 8.72 -9.12 -0.83
N GLY A 286 9.55 -10.15 -1.01
CA GLY A 286 11.02 -10.07 -0.90
C GLY A 286 11.51 -10.05 0.55
N GLY A 287 10.70 -10.52 1.50
CA GLY A 287 11.13 -10.78 2.87
C GLY A 287 11.85 -12.12 2.98
N VAL A 288 12.93 -12.19 3.75
CA VAL A 288 13.67 -13.43 4.01
C VAL A 288 12.85 -14.30 4.96
N ILE A 289 12.44 -15.46 4.49
CA ILE A 289 11.69 -16.48 5.25
C ILE A 289 12.57 -17.64 5.71
N GLY A 290 13.78 -17.78 5.16
CA GLY A 290 14.74 -18.76 5.63
C GLY A 290 16.14 -18.59 5.05
N LEU A 291 17.09 -19.36 5.59
CA LEU A 291 18.47 -19.45 5.13
C LEU A 291 18.69 -20.85 4.54
N VAL A 292 18.96 -20.94 3.24
CA VAL A 292 19.11 -22.21 2.51
C VAL A 292 20.32 -22.94 3.06
N ILE A 293 20.17 -24.22 3.41
CA ILE A 293 21.28 -25.01 3.95
C ILE A 293 21.56 -26.28 3.17
N ALA A 294 20.55 -26.92 2.58
CA ALA A 294 20.71 -28.27 2.06
C ALA A 294 19.82 -28.59 0.88
N ARG A 295 20.22 -29.64 0.18
CA ARG A 295 19.41 -30.37 -0.79
C ARG A 295 19.47 -31.86 -0.47
N VAL A 296 18.36 -32.56 -0.65
CA VAL A 296 18.39 -34.03 -0.72
C VAL A 296 19.03 -34.43 -2.04
N GLY A 297 19.88 -35.47 -2.00
CA GLY A 297 20.59 -35.95 -3.19
C GLY A 297 19.62 -36.51 -4.24
N PRO A 298 19.94 -36.44 -5.55
CA PRO A 298 19.07 -36.96 -6.61
C PRO A 298 18.75 -38.46 -6.48
N GLU A 299 19.61 -39.24 -5.83
CA GLU A 299 19.43 -40.68 -5.60
C GLU A 299 18.37 -40.99 -4.52
N GLU A 300 18.11 -40.03 -3.63
CA GLU A 300 17.14 -40.14 -2.53
C GLU A 300 15.83 -39.39 -2.82
N GLY A 301 15.92 -38.29 -3.58
CA GLY A 301 14.78 -37.52 -4.04
C GLY A 301 15.21 -36.14 -4.57
N ASP A 302 15.06 -35.91 -5.87
CA ASP A 302 15.26 -34.58 -6.47
C ASP A 302 14.06 -33.67 -6.19
N GLY A 303 14.31 -32.36 -6.08
CA GLY A 303 13.28 -31.35 -5.77
C GLY A 303 12.94 -31.19 -4.28
N ILE A 304 13.75 -31.73 -3.35
CA ILE A 304 13.58 -31.53 -1.90
C ILE A 304 14.76 -30.71 -1.36
N TYR A 305 14.47 -29.49 -0.92
CA TYR A 305 15.45 -28.55 -0.42
C TYR A 305 15.08 -28.04 0.97
N TYR A 306 16.07 -27.67 1.77
CA TYR A 306 15.87 -27.22 3.15
C TYR A 306 16.47 -25.84 3.41
N ALA A 307 15.70 -25.01 4.11
CA ALA A 307 16.14 -23.75 4.66
C ALA A 307 15.84 -23.67 6.16
N VAL A 308 16.73 -23.11 6.96
CA VAL A 308 16.46 -22.79 8.37
C VAL A 308 15.48 -21.63 8.42
N SER A 309 14.37 -21.77 9.15
CA SER A 309 13.36 -20.71 9.27
C SER A 309 13.91 -19.36 9.73
N SER A 310 13.39 -18.25 9.19
CA SER A 310 13.86 -16.90 9.48
C SER A 310 13.79 -16.53 10.96
N ASN A 311 12.78 -17.01 11.70
CA ASN A 311 12.69 -16.78 13.14
C ASN A 311 13.85 -17.43 13.90
N LYS A 312 14.21 -18.67 13.56
CA LYS A 312 15.38 -19.35 14.13
C LYS A 312 16.68 -18.66 13.71
N VAL A 313 16.83 -18.31 12.44
CA VAL A 313 18.00 -17.59 11.92
C VAL A 313 18.21 -16.27 12.68
N ARG A 314 17.17 -15.45 12.81
CA ARG A 314 17.20 -14.17 13.53
C ARG A 314 17.59 -14.36 15.00
N ARG A 315 16.97 -15.32 15.69
CA ARG A 315 17.28 -15.63 17.09
C ARG A 315 18.76 -15.98 17.29
N VAL A 316 19.31 -16.83 16.43
CA VAL A 316 20.72 -17.25 16.49
C VAL A 316 21.64 -16.08 16.12
N ALA A 317 21.36 -15.38 15.04
CA ALA A 317 22.17 -14.26 14.56
C ALA A 317 22.23 -13.12 15.60
N ASP A 318 21.09 -12.72 16.16
CA ASP A 318 21.03 -11.64 17.15
C ASP A 318 21.83 -12.00 18.42
N SER A 319 21.78 -13.25 18.86
CA SER A 319 22.61 -13.74 19.97
C SER A 319 24.10 -13.67 19.62
N ILE A 320 24.50 -14.20 18.46
CA ILE A 320 25.90 -14.17 18.03
C ILE A 320 26.41 -12.74 17.92
N ILE A 321 25.61 -11.80 17.40
CA ILE A 321 25.98 -10.39 17.31
C ILE A 321 26.14 -9.76 18.70
N ALA A 322 25.27 -10.12 19.65
CA ALA A 322 25.28 -9.55 20.99
C ALA A 322 26.41 -10.07 21.89
N GLN A 323 26.72 -11.38 21.84
CA GLN A 323 27.64 -12.03 22.77
C GLN A 323 28.74 -12.90 22.12
N GLY A 324 28.74 -13.05 20.80
CA GLY A 324 29.73 -13.82 20.03
C GLY A 324 29.39 -15.31 19.86
N TYR A 325 28.34 -15.82 20.51
CA TYR A 325 27.92 -17.22 20.45
C TYR A 325 26.41 -17.38 20.64
N PHE A 326 25.91 -18.57 20.30
CA PHE A 326 24.52 -18.97 20.58
C PHE A 326 24.52 -20.25 21.41
N ASP A 327 23.89 -20.18 22.57
CA ASP A 327 23.73 -21.30 23.49
C ASP A 327 22.57 -22.20 23.04
N TYR A 328 22.90 -23.35 22.44
CA TYR A 328 21.88 -24.24 21.90
C TYR A 328 21.19 -25.04 23.01
N PRO A 329 19.84 -25.06 23.07
CA PRO A 329 19.10 -25.75 24.11
C PRO A 329 19.23 -27.27 24.01
N TRP A 330 19.35 -27.93 25.16
CA TRP A 330 19.60 -29.37 25.25
C TRP A 330 18.96 -30.01 26.47
N LEU A 331 18.35 -31.18 26.26
CA LEU A 331 17.78 -31.99 27.35
C LEU A 331 18.62 -33.24 27.66
N GLY A 332 19.52 -33.63 26.76
CA GLY A 332 20.31 -34.86 26.85
C GLY A 332 19.50 -36.14 26.77
N ILE A 333 18.63 -36.21 25.77
CA ILE A 333 17.88 -37.39 25.37
C ILE A 333 18.17 -37.74 23.91
N GLY A 334 18.23 -39.03 23.61
CA GLY A 334 18.06 -39.57 22.27
C GLY A 334 16.59 -39.89 22.07
N ILE A 335 16.07 -39.57 20.88
CA ILE A 335 14.65 -39.67 20.57
C ILE A 335 14.40 -40.26 19.18
N SER A 336 13.24 -40.89 18.99
CA SER A 336 12.77 -41.38 17.70
C SER A 336 11.25 -41.24 17.56
N ASP A 337 10.76 -41.21 16.33
CA ASP A 337 9.33 -41.32 16.07
C ASP A 337 8.81 -42.71 16.45
N LEU A 338 7.52 -42.77 16.80
CA LEU A 338 6.84 -44.03 17.09
C LEU A 338 6.52 -44.79 15.80
N THR A 339 6.85 -46.07 15.77
CA THR A 339 6.42 -46.98 14.70
C THR A 339 5.01 -47.52 14.97
N PRO A 340 4.24 -47.91 13.93
CA PRO A 340 2.93 -48.53 14.12
C PRO A 340 2.96 -49.80 15.00
N GLN A 341 4.07 -50.54 14.98
CA GLN A 341 4.24 -51.73 15.82
C GLN A 341 4.37 -51.34 17.31
N GLN A 342 5.20 -50.33 17.62
CA GLN A 342 5.35 -49.84 18.99
C GLN A 342 4.03 -49.29 19.57
N VAL A 343 3.24 -48.59 18.75
CA VAL A 343 1.90 -48.12 19.14
C VAL A 343 1.00 -49.29 19.57
N GLN A 344 1.01 -50.40 18.81
CA GLN A 344 0.23 -51.59 19.14
C GLN A 344 0.75 -52.30 20.40
N ASP A 345 2.07 -52.43 20.53
CA ASP A 345 2.69 -53.14 21.65
C ASP A 345 2.45 -52.42 22.99
N ILE A 346 2.41 -51.08 22.96
CA ILE A 346 2.22 -50.22 24.15
C ILE A 346 0.72 -49.94 24.40
N GLY A 347 -0.13 -50.11 23.39
CA GLY A 347 -1.58 -49.86 23.48
C GLY A 347 -1.95 -48.38 23.37
N LEU A 348 -1.22 -47.61 22.58
CA LEU A 348 -1.55 -46.21 22.26
C LEU A 348 -2.63 -46.13 21.17
N GLU A 349 -3.42 -45.05 21.18
CA GLU A 349 -4.46 -44.81 20.15
C GLU A 349 -3.90 -44.22 18.85
N SER A 350 -2.70 -43.63 18.88
CA SER A 350 -2.07 -42.97 17.73
C SER A 350 -0.55 -43.09 17.76
N ILE A 351 0.08 -42.73 16.65
CA ILE A 351 1.55 -42.58 16.52
C ILE A 351 2.06 -41.23 17.06
N ASN A 352 1.20 -40.39 17.66
CA ASN A 352 1.62 -39.11 18.19
C ASN A 352 2.46 -39.32 19.44
N GLY A 353 3.67 -38.78 19.41
CA GLY A 353 4.59 -38.84 20.54
C GLY A 353 6.02 -39.02 20.07
N VAL A 354 6.93 -38.89 21.02
CA VAL A 354 8.36 -39.02 20.80
C VAL A 354 8.90 -40.03 21.79
N LEU A 355 9.44 -41.14 21.27
CA LEU A 355 10.02 -42.19 22.08
C LEU A 355 11.40 -41.78 22.57
N VAL A 356 11.65 -41.87 23.87
CA VAL A 356 12.98 -41.71 24.46
C VAL A 356 13.77 -43.00 24.30
N THR A 357 14.80 -42.96 23.47
CA THR A 357 15.64 -44.12 23.14
C THR A 357 16.95 -44.15 23.92
N GLN A 358 17.39 -42.99 24.40
CA GLN A 358 18.63 -42.86 25.15
C GLN A 358 18.55 -41.68 26.14
N ILE A 359 19.27 -41.80 27.25
CA ILE A 359 19.49 -40.68 28.17
C ILE A 359 20.99 -40.49 28.36
N VAL A 360 21.45 -39.26 28.17
CA VAL A 360 22.84 -38.90 28.41
C VAL A 360 23.07 -38.79 29.93
N PRO A 361 24.15 -39.37 30.48
CA PRO A 361 24.52 -39.18 31.88
C PRO A 361 24.65 -37.69 32.23
N ASP A 362 24.31 -37.35 33.48
CA ASP A 362 24.39 -35.99 34.02
C ASP A 362 23.60 -34.91 33.24
N SER A 363 22.68 -35.33 32.36
CA SER A 363 21.84 -34.42 31.59
C SER A 363 20.64 -33.88 32.37
N PRO A 364 20.04 -32.76 31.91
CA PRO A 364 18.76 -32.28 32.41
C PRO A 364 17.67 -33.34 32.55
N ALA A 365 17.48 -34.15 31.50
CA ALA A 365 16.48 -35.21 31.49
C ALA A 365 16.80 -36.30 32.53
N LYS A 366 18.09 -36.62 32.72
CA LYS A 366 18.50 -37.59 33.74
C LYS A 366 18.20 -37.10 35.15
N VAL A 367 18.49 -35.82 35.43
CA VAL A 367 18.21 -35.18 36.73
C VAL A 367 16.72 -35.13 37.01
N ALA A 368 15.90 -34.86 35.98
CA ALA A 368 14.45 -34.82 36.08
C ALA A 368 13.78 -36.21 36.19
N GLY A 369 14.54 -37.29 36.00
CA GLY A 369 14.05 -38.65 36.12
C GLY A 369 13.30 -39.17 34.88
N VAL A 370 13.55 -38.58 33.71
CA VAL A 370 13.17 -39.18 32.41
C VAL A 370 13.83 -40.55 32.29
N GLN A 371 13.15 -41.50 31.64
CA GLN A 371 13.60 -42.88 31.45
C GLN A 371 13.58 -43.26 29.97
N VAL A 372 14.40 -44.25 29.60
CA VAL A 372 14.27 -44.91 28.30
C VAL A 372 12.90 -45.58 28.25
N ASP A 373 12.30 -45.60 27.07
CA ASP A 373 10.93 -46.05 26.81
C ASP A 373 9.81 -45.11 27.30
N ASP A 374 10.14 -43.95 27.89
CA ASP A 374 9.18 -42.87 28.05
C ASP A 374 8.73 -42.37 26.66
N ILE A 375 7.44 -42.06 26.54
CA ILE A 375 6.88 -41.42 25.35
C ILE A 375 6.50 -39.99 25.69
N ILE A 376 7.25 -39.02 25.17
CA ILE A 376 6.95 -37.60 25.34
C ILE A 376 5.79 -37.26 24.41
N ILE A 377 4.70 -36.75 25.00
CA ILE A 377 3.49 -36.34 24.27
C ILE A 377 3.27 -34.83 24.27
N ALA A 378 3.95 -34.10 25.17
CA ALA A 378 3.96 -32.64 25.14
C ALA A 378 5.24 -32.06 25.75
N ILE A 379 5.57 -30.85 25.30
CA ILE A 379 6.56 -29.95 25.91
C ILE A 379 5.85 -28.63 26.23
N ASP A 380 5.80 -28.30 27.52
CA ASP A 380 4.91 -27.31 28.13
C ASP A 380 3.44 -27.51 27.71
N SER A 381 2.86 -26.53 27.01
CA SER A 381 1.49 -26.60 26.48
C SER A 381 1.42 -27.07 25.03
N THR A 382 2.54 -27.46 24.42
CA THR A 382 2.63 -27.81 23.01
C THR A 382 2.67 -29.32 22.85
N GLU A 383 1.74 -29.87 22.07
CA GLU A 383 1.72 -31.28 21.71
C GLU A 383 2.99 -31.66 20.93
N ALA A 384 3.63 -32.76 21.30
CA ALA A 384 4.82 -33.30 20.65
C ALA A 384 4.43 -34.50 19.78
N ARG A 385 3.95 -34.26 18.56
CA ARG A 385 3.42 -35.34 17.71
C ARG A 385 4.48 -36.24 17.11
N ASN A 386 5.69 -35.71 16.93
CA ASN A 386 6.82 -36.38 16.32
C ASN A 386 8.11 -35.67 16.75
N VAL A 387 9.25 -36.29 16.45
CA VAL A 387 10.59 -35.77 16.75
C VAL A 387 10.79 -34.38 16.16
N ALA A 388 10.21 -34.13 14.98
CA ALA A 388 10.36 -32.86 14.29
C ALA A 388 9.71 -31.72 15.06
N GLU A 389 8.44 -31.84 15.42
CA GLU A 389 7.71 -30.84 16.21
C GLU A 389 8.36 -30.62 17.58
N PHE A 390 8.77 -31.70 18.26
CA PHE A 390 9.42 -31.61 19.56
C PHE A 390 10.75 -30.85 19.51
N THR A 391 11.64 -31.24 18.59
CA THR A 391 12.96 -30.60 18.47
C THR A 391 12.83 -29.18 17.92
N SER A 392 11.86 -28.94 17.04
CA SER A 392 11.52 -27.61 16.57
C SER A 392 11.10 -26.69 17.70
N TYR A 393 10.23 -27.17 18.59
CA TYR A 393 9.79 -26.37 19.73
C TYR A 393 10.96 -26.02 20.65
N LEU A 394 11.79 -27.03 20.98
CA LEU A 394 12.98 -26.84 21.81
C LEU A 394 13.94 -25.82 21.17
N GLY A 395 14.28 -25.97 19.89
CA GLY A 395 15.22 -25.10 19.20
C GLY A 395 14.74 -23.66 18.99
N GLU A 396 13.43 -23.43 18.84
CA GLU A 396 12.88 -22.12 18.53
C GLU A 396 12.47 -21.33 19.77
N TYR A 397 11.93 -21.98 20.79
CA TYR A 397 11.30 -21.30 21.93
C TYR A 397 12.05 -21.43 23.24
N LYS A 398 13.07 -22.28 23.32
CA LYS A 398 13.75 -22.55 24.59
C LYS A 398 15.20 -22.14 24.62
N SER A 399 15.65 -21.66 25.77
CA SER A 399 17.04 -21.27 26.03
C SER A 399 17.60 -22.06 27.22
N PRO A 400 18.91 -22.32 27.27
CA PRO A 400 19.53 -22.88 28.48
C PRO A 400 19.23 -22.06 29.73
N GLY A 401 19.00 -22.74 30.85
CA GLY A 401 18.58 -22.16 32.14
C GLY A 401 17.06 -21.95 32.29
N GLU A 402 16.28 -22.08 31.21
CA GLU A 402 14.82 -22.00 31.31
C GLU A 402 14.22 -23.29 31.86
N SER A 403 13.14 -23.17 32.63
CA SER A 403 12.34 -24.34 33.01
C SER A 403 11.37 -24.75 31.90
N THR A 404 11.15 -26.06 31.76
CA THR A 404 10.13 -26.64 30.88
C THR A 404 9.48 -27.83 31.57
N THR A 405 8.28 -28.20 31.13
CA THR A 405 7.57 -29.40 31.59
C THR A 405 7.41 -30.37 30.43
N LEU A 406 7.86 -31.61 30.58
CA LEU A 406 7.56 -32.69 29.66
C LEU A 406 6.37 -33.47 30.20
N THR A 407 5.33 -33.63 29.38
CA THR A 407 4.29 -34.61 29.65
C THR A 407 4.68 -35.90 28.96
N VAL A 408 4.87 -36.97 29.74
CA VAL A 408 5.31 -38.28 29.23
C VAL A 408 4.33 -39.37 29.60
N ILE A 409 4.27 -40.43 28.79
CA ILE A 409 3.62 -41.69 29.11
C ILE A 409 4.69 -42.68 29.53
N ARG A 410 4.55 -43.25 30.73
CA ARG A 410 5.38 -44.33 31.27
C ARG A 410 4.49 -45.43 31.81
N ASP A 411 4.66 -46.66 31.32
CA ASP A 411 3.87 -47.82 31.74
C ASP A 411 2.34 -47.55 31.75
N THR A 412 1.83 -46.84 30.72
CA THR A 412 0.43 -46.39 30.57
C THR A 412 -0.04 -45.21 31.45
N ILE A 413 0.84 -44.68 32.32
CA ILE A 413 0.54 -43.53 33.18
C ILE A 413 1.11 -42.26 32.57
N THR A 414 0.31 -41.21 32.53
CA THR A 414 0.77 -39.86 32.16
C THR A 414 1.42 -39.17 33.35
N ILE A 415 2.63 -38.64 33.15
CA ILE A 415 3.45 -37.98 34.18
C ILE A 415 3.94 -36.65 33.63
N ASP A 416 3.76 -35.58 34.40
CA ASP A 416 4.39 -34.28 34.12
C ASP A 416 5.74 -34.19 34.84
N MET A 417 6.80 -33.90 34.10
CA MET A 417 8.17 -33.80 34.58
C MET A 417 8.72 -32.41 34.31
N SER A 418 8.96 -31.64 35.37
CA SER A 418 9.62 -30.33 35.26
C SER A 418 11.14 -30.51 35.24
N LEU A 419 11.80 -29.81 34.32
CA LEU A 419 13.26 -29.80 34.20
C LEU A 419 13.79 -28.43 33.75
N GLU A 420 15.05 -28.17 34.06
CA GLU A 420 15.78 -26.99 33.58
C GLU A 420 16.56 -27.35 32.33
N ILE A 421 16.45 -26.54 31.28
CA ILE A 421 17.07 -26.80 29.99
C ILE A 421 18.58 -26.56 30.09
N GLY A 422 19.37 -27.53 29.63
CA GLY A 422 20.82 -27.47 29.64
C GLY A 422 21.38 -26.81 28.39
N LEU A 423 22.66 -26.48 28.46
CA LEU A 423 23.47 -26.09 27.32
C LEU A 423 23.98 -27.34 26.60
N ARG A 424 23.87 -27.37 25.27
CA ARG A 424 24.56 -28.39 24.47
C ARG A 424 26.04 -28.02 24.36
N GLU A 425 26.90 -28.81 25.00
CA GLU A 425 28.36 -28.71 24.84
C GLU A 425 28.86 -29.33 23.52
#